data_AF-A0A519IYP7-F1
#
_entry.id   AF-A0A519IYP7-F1
#
_cell.length_a   1.000
_cell.length_b   1.000
_cell.length_c   1.000
_cell.angle_alpha   90.00
_cell.angle_beta   90.00
_cell.angle_gamma   90.00
#
_symmetry.space_group_name_H-M   'P 1'
#
loop_
_entity.id
_entity.type
_entity.pdbx_description
1 polymer ?
#
loop_
_entity_poly.entity_id
_entity_poly.type
_entity_poly.pdbx_seq_one_letter_code
_entity_poly.pdbx_strand_id
1 'polypeptide(L)'
;MTTLLYGRPPAVFDPPGAAVQTSPLIPGSTALEDIAPGSAEAAMIYAPPGAVERRYTLALALRALKPGGRLDVMAPKDKGGSRLGKELKAFGLEVNESAKAHHRRCVVIRPETVQGLDAAILEGAPRLVDGLDAWSQPGVFAWDRIDPGTALLAQHLPPLKGAGADLGCGFGALATVVLRSPTVAALRLIDLDRRAVAMAQKNVTDARATFDWADVRTLPADGALDFIVSNPPFHDGGSEDKRLGQKFIRQAAGLLKKGGVLWLVANRHLPYEAELNEAFKRVRPVADTGGYKIFEAVK
;
A
#
# COMPACT_ATOMS: atom_id res chain seq x y z
N MET A 1 -24.67 5.63 -16.42
CA MET A 1 -24.21 4.25 -16.17
C MET A 1 -22.97 4.29 -15.31
N THR A 2 -23.09 3.87 -14.05
CA THR A 2 -21.97 3.92 -13.10
C THR A 2 -21.07 2.70 -13.30
N THR A 3 -19.85 2.94 -13.80
CA THR A 3 -18.82 1.92 -13.95
C THR A 3 -17.73 2.15 -12.92
N LEU A 4 -17.39 1.12 -12.15
CA LEU A 4 -16.28 1.15 -11.21
C LEU A 4 -15.00 0.62 -11.87
N LEU A 5 -13.87 1.21 -11.52
CA LEU A 5 -12.55 0.71 -11.87
C LEU A 5 -11.74 0.55 -10.59
N TYR A 6 -11.18 -0.63 -10.35
CA TYR A 6 -10.26 -0.89 -9.25
C TYR A 6 -8.88 -1.23 -9.81
N GLY A 7 -7.90 -0.40 -9.48
CA GLY A 7 -6.50 -0.56 -9.86
C GLY A 7 -6.18 0.05 -11.22
N ARG A 8 -5.07 -0.38 -11.81
CA ARG A 8 -4.58 0.05 -13.13
C ARG A 8 -4.40 -1.16 -14.05
N PRO A 9 -5.49 -1.77 -14.55
CA PRO A 9 -5.39 -2.91 -15.45
C PRO A 9 -4.61 -2.51 -16.73
N PRO A 10 -3.86 -3.45 -17.35
CA PRO A 10 -3.16 -3.18 -18.60
C PRO A 10 -4.13 -2.81 -19.73
N ALA A 11 -3.69 -1.91 -20.63
CA ALA A 11 -4.49 -1.39 -21.75
C ALA A 11 -5.09 -2.49 -22.65
N VAL A 12 -4.44 -3.67 -22.73
CA VAL A 12 -4.90 -4.83 -23.49
C VAL A 12 -6.26 -5.40 -23.02
N PHE A 13 -6.77 -4.95 -21.87
CA PHE A 13 -8.07 -5.30 -21.32
C PHE A 13 -9.13 -4.21 -21.53
N ASP A 14 -8.80 -3.14 -22.27
CA ASP A 14 -9.69 -2.04 -22.62
C ASP A 14 -10.38 -1.42 -21.39
N PRO A 15 -9.61 -0.89 -20.42
CA PRO A 15 -10.20 -0.28 -19.23
C PRO A 15 -11.15 0.86 -19.61
N PRO A 16 -12.27 1.00 -18.88
CA PRO A 16 -13.26 2.04 -19.16
C PRO A 16 -12.65 3.44 -18.98
N GLY A 17 -12.83 4.31 -19.97
CA GLY A 17 -12.32 5.68 -19.94
C GLY A 17 -13.06 6.60 -18.96
N ALA A 18 -14.38 6.41 -18.80
CA ALA A 18 -15.20 7.11 -17.81
C ALA A 18 -15.66 6.12 -16.73
N ALA A 19 -14.91 6.04 -15.62
CA ALA A 19 -15.22 5.17 -14.50
C ALA A 19 -14.85 5.86 -13.17
N VAL A 20 -15.57 5.50 -12.11
CA VAL A 20 -15.20 5.87 -10.75
C VAL A 20 -14.03 4.98 -10.34
N GLN A 21 -12.85 5.59 -10.17
CA GLN A 21 -11.69 4.87 -9.65
C GLN A 21 -11.88 4.59 -8.16
N THR A 22 -11.61 3.36 -7.75
CA THR A 22 -11.88 2.85 -6.40
C THR A 22 -10.68 2.21 -5.70
N SER A 23 -9.51 2.21 -6.34
CA SER A 23 -8.29 1.65 -5.76
C SER A 23 -7.81 2.45 -4.55
N PRO A 24 -7.49 1.80 -3.41
CA PRO A 24 -6.84 2.48 -2.28
C PRO A 24 -5.39 2.91 -2.61
N LEU A 25 -4.80 2.38 -3.69
CA LEU A 25 -3.43 2.70 -4.14
C LEU A 25 -3.36 3.86 -5.13
N ILE A 26 -4.46 4.59 -5.34
CA ILE A 26 -4.52 5.73 -6.27
C ILE A 26 -5.09 6.93 -5.50
N PRO A 27 -4.25 7.86 -5.03
CA PRO A 27 -4.69 9.06 -4.33
C PRO A 27 -5.83 9.80 -5.04
N GLY A 28 -6.82 10.23 -4.26
CA GLY A 28 -8.02 10.92 -4.75
C GLY A 28 -9.15 9.99 -5.22
N SER A 29 -8.96 8.68 -5.20
CA SER A 29 -10.00 7.71 -5.56
C SER A 29 -11.08 7.58 -4.48
N THR A 30 -12.28 7.16 -4.87
CA THR A 30 -13.35 6.85 -3.93
C THR A 30 -13.07 5.51 -3.23
N ALA A 31 -13.43 5.35 -1.97
CA ALA A 31 -13.31 4.06 -1.30
C ALA A 31 -14.32 3.05 -1.85
N LEU A 32 -13.90 1.84 -2.22
CA LEU A 32 -14.82 0.81 -2.73
C LEU A 32 -15.87 0.41 -1.68
N GLU A 33 -15.48 0.43 -0.41
CA GLU A 33 -16.35 0.15 0.74
C GLU A 33 -17.44 1.20 0.97
N ASP A 34 -17.27 2.42 0.43
CA ASP A 34 -18.25 3.51 0.53
C ASP A 34 -19.25 3.51 -0.66
N ILE A 35 -19.04 2.67 -1.67
CA ILE A 35 -19.98 2.55 -2.78
C ILE A 35 -21.27 1.87 -2.29
N ALA A 36 -22.39 2.55 -2.53
CA ALA A 36 -23.71 2.06 -2.13
C ALA A 36 -24.03 0.68 -2.74
N PRO A 37 -24.65 -0.23 -1.98
CA PRO A 37 -25.05 -1.53 -2.51
C PRO A 37 -25.99 -1.39 -3.72
N GLY A 38 -25.74 -2.15 -4.78
CA GLY A 38 -26.58 -2.14 -5.98
C GLY A 38 -26.55 -0.86 -6.83
N SER A 39 -25.63 0.08 -6.57
CA SER A 39 -25.58 1.36 -7.30
C SER A 39 -24.73 1.34 -8.58
N ALA A 40 -23.93 0.30 -8.80
CA ALA A 40 -23.05 0.17 -9.96
C ALA A 40 -23.62 -0.79 -11.03
N GLU A 41 -23.41 -0.45 -12.30
CA GLU A 41 -23.85 -1.27 -13.43
C GLU A 41 -22.74 -2.19 -13.94
N ALA A 42 -21.49 -1.75 -13.80
CA ALA A 42 -20.32 -2.53 -14.15
C ALA A 42 -19.17 -2.24 -13.20
N ALA A 43 -18.28 -3.21 -13.03
CA ALA A 43 -17.04 -3.07 -12.28
C ALA A 43 -15.92 -3.82 -13.00
N MET A 44 -14.81 -3.13 -13.27
CA MET A 44 -13.57 -3.74 -13.74
C MET A 44 -12.54 -3.75 -12.60
N ILE A 45 -12.05 -4.94 -12.23
CA ILE A 45 -11.18 -5.14 -11.08
C ILE A 45 -9.85 -5.73 -11.52
N TYR A 46 -8.78 -4.94 -11.40
CA TYR A 46 -7.42 -5.47 -11.40
C TYR A 46 -7.11 -6.03 -10.02
N ALA A 47 -7.31 -7.33 -9.86
CA ALA A 47 -7.44 -7.96 -8.56
C ALA A 47 -6.09 -7.99 -7.81
N PRO A 48 -6.07 -7.68 -6.50
CA PRO A 48 -4.84 -7.68 -5.74
C PRO A 48 -4.29 -9.10 -5.51
N PRO A 49 -2.98 -9.23 -5.22
CA PRO A 49 -2.32 -10.53 -5.12
C PRO A 49 -2.66 -11.29 -3.83
N GLY A 50 -2.92 -10.59 -2.71
CA GLY A 50 -3.25 -11.19 -1.42
C GLY A 50 -4.60 -11.92 -1.48
N ALA A 51 -4.70 -13.14 -0.91
CA ALA A 51 -5.93 -13.93 -1.01
C ALA A 51 -7.10 -13.31 -0.25
N VAL A 52 -6.88 -12.90 1.01
CA VAL A 52 -7.90 -12.24 1.84
C VAL A 52 -8.27 -10.89 1.24
N GLU A 53 -7.27 -10.08 0.88
CA GLU A 53 -7.47 -8.78 0.22
C GLU A 53 -8.28 -8.90 -1.07
N ARG A 54 -7.96 -9.89 -1.92
CA ARG A 54 -8.67 -10.11 -3.18
C ARG A 54 -10.12 -10.53 -2.94
N ARG A 55 -10.37 -11.47 -2.04
CA ARG A 55 -11.74 -11.87 -1.67
C ARG A 55 -12.55 -10.70 -1.14
N TYR A 56 -11.94 -9.85 -0.30
CA TYR A 56 -12.53 -8.61 0.20
C TYR A 56 -12.90 -7.65 -0.94
N THR A 57 -11.96 -7.33 -1.84
CA THR A 57 -12.21 -6.47 -3.00
C THR A 57 -13.32 -7.02 -3.89
N LEU A 58 -13.31 -8.33 -4.17
CA LEU A 58 -14.36 -8.98 -4.97
C LEU A 58 -15.73 -8.89 -4.29
N ALA A 59 -15.79 -9.12 -2.98
CA ALA A 59 -17.04 -9.05 -2.24
C ALA A 59 -17.63 -7.63 -2.21
N LEU A 60 -16.79 -6.61 -2.03
CA LEU A 60 -17.24 -5.21 -2.11
C LEU A 60 -17.72 -4.84 -3.51
N ALA A 61 -17.02 -5.26 -4.57
CA ALA A 61 -17.45 -5.01 -5.94
C ALA A 61 -18.79 -5.69 -6.25
N LEU A 62 -18.99 -6.93 -5.81
CA LEU A 62 -20.26 -7.67 -5.96
C LEU A 62 -21.39 -7.03 -5.14
N ARG A 63 -21.09 -6.48 -3.95
CA ARG A 63 -22.06 -5.71 -3.16
C ARG A 63 -22.49 -4.43 -3.87
N ALA A 64 -21.55 -3.70 -4.47
CA ALA A 64 -21.80 -2.46 -5.19
C ALA A 64 -22.59 -2.67 -6.50
N LEU A 65 -22.42 -3.80 -7.17
CA LEU A 65 -23.12 -4.12 -8.43
C LEU A 65 -24.62 -4.39 -8.18
N LYS A 66 -25.48 -3.86 -9.07
CA LYS A 66 -26.89 -4.26 -9.17
C LYS A 66 -27.04 -5.69 -9.70
N PRO A 67 -28.15 -6.42 -9.42
CA PRO A 67 -28.49 -7.63 -10.17
C PRO A 67 -28.45 -7.39 -11.69
N GLY A 68 -27.85 -8.32 -12.43
CA GLY A 68 -27.57 -8.18 -13.86
C GLY A 68 -26.34 -7.32 -14.20
N GLY A 69 -25.69 -6.69 -13.21
CA GLY A 69 -24.47 -5.92 -13.40
C GLY A 69 -23.28 -6.78 -13.79
N ARG A 70 -22.35 -6.21 -14.58
CA ARG A 70 -21.18 -6.94 -15.09
C ARG A 70 -19.95 -6.74 -14.21
N LEU A 71 -19.38 -7.84 -13.73
CA LEU A 71 -18.06 -7.86 -13.10
C LEU A 71 -17.02 -8.39 -14.09
N ASP A 72 -15.94 -7.65 -14.31
CA ASP A 72 -14.81 -8.03 -15.16
C ASP A 72 -13.52 -8.00 -14.33
N VAL A 73 -13.02 -9.17 -13.94
CA VAL A 73 -11.87 -9.30 -13.02
C VAL A 73 -10.69 -9.86 -13.76
N MET A 74 -9.51 -9.27 -13.56
CA MET A 74 -8.27 -9.83 -14.06
C MET A 74 -7.12 -9.68 -13.08
N ALA A 75 -6.22 -10.66 -13.11
CA ALA A 75 -4.95 -10.62 -12.37
C ALA A 75 -3.89 -11.48 -13.08
N PRO A 76 -2.59 -11.18 -12.90
CA PRO A 76 -1.53 -12.04 -13.41
C PRO A 76 -1.69 -13.47 -12.89
N LYS A 77 -1.41 -14.48 -13.72
CA LYS A 77 -1.64 -15.90 -13.36
C LYS A 77 -0.87 -16.32 -12.11
N ASP A 78 0.33 -15.81 -11.95
CA ASP A 78 1.25 -16.02 -10.82
C ASP A 78 0.88 -15.16 -9.60
N LYS A 79 0.05 -14.13 -9.77
CA LYS A 79 -0.35 -13.17 -8.71
C LYS A 79 -1.86 -13.22 -8.44
N GLY A 80 -2.34 -14.42 -8.13
CA GLY A 80 -3.73 -14.65 -7.75
C GLY A 80 -4.69 -14.93 -8.91
N GLY A 81 -4.31 -14.60 -10.15
CA GLY A 81 -5.13 -14.84 -11.34
C GLY A 81 -5.59 -16.30 -11.47
N SER A 82 -4.71 -17.27 -11.23
CA SER A 82 -5.07 -18.70 -11.31
C SER A 82 -6.13 -19.15 -10.27
N ARG A 83 -6.39 -18.34 -9.23
CA ARG A 83 -7.36 -18.63 -8.18
C ARG A 83 -8.72 -17.93 -8.39
N LEU A 84 -8.78 -16.94 -9.27
CA LEU A 84 -9.97 -16.10 -9.49
C LEU A 84 -11.24 -16.90 -9.78
N GLY A 85 -11.18 -17.84 -10.72
CA GLY A 85 -12.34 -18.67 -11.08
C GLY A 85 -12.90 -19.45 -9.89
N LYS A 86 -12.01 -20.06 -9.08
CA LYS A 86 -12.39 -20.79 -7.86
C LYS A 86 -13.00 -19.87 -6.81
N GLU A 87 -12.40 -18.69 -6.59
CA GLU A 87 -12.89 -17.72 -5.61
C GLU A 87 -14.25 -17.14 -5.99
N LEU A 88 -14.46 -16.80 -7.26
CA LEU A 88 -15.75 -16.34 -7.76
C LEU A 88 -16.83 -17.42 -7.68
N LYS A 89 -16.51 -18.67 -8.04
CA LYS A 89 -17.44 -19.81 -7.87
C LYS A 89 -17.82 -20.05 -6.41
N ALA A 90 -16.92 -19.76 -5.46
CA ALA A 90 -17.22 -19.85 -4.03
C ALA A 90 -18.23 -18.79 -3.53
N PHE A 91 -18.45 -17.70 -4.29
CA PHE A 91 -19.55 -16.77 -4.06
C PHE A 91 -20.87 -17.22 -4.72
N GLY A 92 -20.92 -18.42 -5.32
CA GLY A 92 -22.08 -18.95 -6.04
C GLY A 92 -22.24 -18.39 -7.46
N LEU A 93 -21.16 -17.91 -8.08
CA LEU A 93 -21.19 -17.23 -9.37
C LEU A 93 -20.90 -18.18 -10.54
N GLU A 94 -21.63 -17.99 -11.64
CA GLU A 94 -21.24 -18.52 -12.94
C GLU A 94 -20.13 -17.66 -13.54
N VAL A 95 -19.02 -18.27 -13.93
CA VAL A 95 -17.80 -17.56 -14.34
C VAL A 95 -17.38 -17.95 -15.74
N ASN A 96 -17.29 -16.95 -16.62
CA ASN A 96 -16.63 -17.10 -17.92
C ASN A 96 -15.13 -16.77 -17.76
N GLU A 97 -14.29 -17.79 -17.91
CA GLU A 97 -12.85 -17.67 -17.72
C GLU A 97 -12.09 -17.64 -19.05
N SER A 98 -11.18 -16.67 -19.19
CA SER A 98 -10.27 -16.57 -20.33
C SER A 98 -8.85 -16.22 -19.87
N ALA A 99 -7.87 -16.36 -20.76
CA ALA A 99 -6.50 -15.96 -20.47
C ALA A 99 -5.95 -15.08 -21.61
N LYS A 100 -5.27 -13.99 -21.25
CA LYS A 100 -4.66 -13.04 -22.19
C LYS A 100 -3.47 -12.38 -21.50
N ALA A 101 -2.37 -12.13 -22.23
CA ALA A 101 -1.20 -11.39 -21.73
C ALA A 101 -0.71 -11.83 -20.33
N HIS A 102 -0.56 -13.14 -20.09
CA HIS A 102 -0.17 -13.74 -18.79
C HIS A 102 -1.14 -13.52 -17.62
N HIS A 103 -2.36 -13.04 -17.87
CA HIS A 103 -3.41 -12.90 -16.87
C HIS A 103 -4.47 -13.97 -17.00
N ARG A 104 -5.16 -14.25 -15.89
CA ARG A 104 -6.51 -14.83 -15.91
C ARG A 104 -7.50 -13.68 -15.90
N ARG A 105 -8.51 -13.75 -16.77
CA ARG A 105 -9.67 -12.87 -16.79
C ARG A 105 -10.92 -13.68 -16.50
N CYS A 106 -11.80 -13.16 -15.67
CA CYS A 106 -13.07 -13.75 -15.27
C CYS A 106 -14.17 -12.72 -15.47
N VAL A 107 -15.19 -13.07 -16.25
CA VAL A 107 -16.37 -12.24 -16.46
C VAL A 107 -17.56 -12.92 -15.79
N VAL A 108 -18.30 -12.15 -15.00
CA VAL A 108 -19.49 -12.59 -14.25
C VAL A 108 -20.62 -11.59 -14.47
N ILE A 109 -21.84 -12.09 -14.64
CA ILE A 109 -23.06 -11.30 -14.49
C ILE A 109 -23.59 -11.55 -13.09
N ARG A 110 -23.74 -10.49 -12.29
CA ARG A 110 -24.17 -10.61 -10.91
C ARG A 110 -25.60 -11.19 -10.86
N PRO A 111 -25.83 -12.35 -10.23
CA PRO A 111 -27.18 -12.88 -10.02
C PRO A 111 -27.96 -12.02 -9.01
N GLU A 112 -29.23 -12.34 -8.74
CA GLU A 112 -30.01 -11.68 -7.67
C GLU A 112 -29.33 -11.84 -6.30
N THR A 113 -28.93 -13.07 -5.97
CA THR A 113 -28.32 -13.42 -4.68
C THR A 113 -26.88 -13.89 -4.85
N VAL A 114 -25.98 -13.40 -4.00
CA VAL A 114 -24.57 -13.80 -3.96
C VAL A 114 -24.25 -14.31 -2.55
N GLN A 115 -23.55 -15.44 -2.45
CA GLN A 115 -23.29 -16.11 -1.16
C GLN A 115 -22.00 -15.58 -0.52
N GLY A 116 -21.95 -15.46 0.81
CA GLY A 116 -20.68 -15.26 1.53
C GLY A 116 -20.02 -13.88 1.38
N LEU A 117 -20.74 -12.86 0.87
CA LEU A 117 -20.22 -11.49 0.77
C LEU A 117 -19.83 -10.93 2.14
N ASP A 118 -20.73 -10.99 3.13
CA ASP A 118 -20.49 -10.40 4.45
C ASP A 118 -19.32 -11.07 5.17
N ALA A 119 -19.17 -12.39 5.04
CA ALA A 119 -18.05 -13.12 5.62
C ALA A 119 -16.71 -12.68 5.01
N ALA A 120 -16.63 -12.54 3.68
CA ALA A 120 -15.42 -12.07 3.01
C ALA A 120 -15.12 -10.59 3.32
N ILE A 121 -16.15 -9.76 3.47
CA ILE A 121 -16.01 -8.35 3.87
C ILE A 121 -15.46 -8.28 5.30
N LEU A 122 -16.01 -9.04 6.24
CA LEU A 122 -15.52 -9.12 7.62
C LEU A 122 -14.08 -9.65 7.68
N GLU A 123 -13.77 -10.69 6.90
CA GLU A 123 -12.44 -11.30 6.83
C GLU A 123 -11.38 -10.34 6.28
N GLY A 124 -11.73 -9.35 5.44
CA GLY A 124 -10.79 -8.34 4.94
C GLY A 124 -10.91 -6.96 5.57
N ALA A 125 -11.80 -6.79 6.56
CA ALA A 125 -12.02 -5.52 7.21
C ALA A 125 -10.83 -5.12 8.11
N PRO A 126 -10.64 -3.80 8.34
CA PRO A 126 -9.74 -3.30 9.37
C PRO A 126 -10.07 -3.88 10.75
N ARG A 127 -9.05 -4.22 11.53
CA ARG A 127 -9.21 -4.73 12.90
C ARG A 127 -8.01 -4.37 13.77
N LEU A 128 -8.20 -4.39 15.08
CA LEU A 128 -7.08 -4.53 16.02
C LEU A 128 -6.52 -5.95 15.88
N VAL A 129 -5.25 -6.09 15.53
CA VAL A 129 -4.61 -7.40 15.29
C VAL A 129 -3.96 -7.90 16.58
N ASP A 130 -4.41 -9.06 17.04
CA ASP A 130 -3.85 -9.73 18.22
C ASP A 130 -2.35 -10.01 18.04
N GLY A 131 -1.54 -9.69 19.06
CA GLY A 131 -0.08 -9.85 19.04
C GLY A 131 0.68 -8.72 18.35
N LEU A 132 0.00 -7.88 17.55
CA LEU A 132 0.53 -6.60 17.08
C LEU A 132 0.11 -5.44 18.00
N ASP A 133 -1.02 -5.59 18.70
CA ASP A 133 -1.67 -4.55 19.52
C ASP A 133 -1.86 -3.23 18.75
N ALA A 134 -2.10 -3.33 17.45
CA ALA A 134 -2.30 -2.19 16.56
C ALA A 134 -3.41 -2.48 15.54
N TRP A 135 -4.11 -1.42 15.12
CA TRP A 135 -5.04 -1.46 14.01
C TRP A 135 -4.31 -1.74 12.71
N SER A 136 -4.83 -2.68 11.93
CA SER A 136 -4.29 -3.03 10.63
C SER A 136 -5.39 -3.62 9.73
N GLN A 137 -5.06 -3.91 8.47
CA GLN A 137 -6.00 -4.47 7.51
C GLN A 137 -5.29 -5.39 6.50
N PRO A 138 -5.85 -6.57 6.18
CA PRO A 138 -5.36 -7.40 5.08
C PRO A 138 -5.16 -6.60 3.78
N GLY A 139 -3.96 -6.69 3.20
CA GLY A 139 -3.53 -5.91 2.03
C GLY A 139 -2.56 -4.78 2.37
N VAL A 140 -2.54 -4.29 3.61
CA VAL A 140 -1.49 -3.40 4.11
C VAL A 140 -0.18 -4.19 4.26
N PHE A 141 0.96 -3.53 4.05
CA PHE A 141 2.28 -4.15 4.24
C PHE A 141 2.44 -4.69 5.67
N ALA A 142 2.89 -5.95 5.78
CA ALA A 142 3.05 -6.67 7.04
C ALA A 142 1.81 -6.58 7.95
N TRP A 143 0.59 -6.62 7.39
CA TRP A 143 -0.62 -6.29 8.14
C TRP A 143 -0.85 -7.11 9.43
N ASP A 144 -0.30 -8.32 9.53
CA ASP A 144 -0.49 -9.27 10.63
C ASP A 144 0.71 -9.38 11.59
N ARG A 145 1.76 -8.56 11.43
CA ARG A 145 2.99 -8.64 12.23
C ARG A 145 3.83 -7.37 12.14
N ILE A 146 4.84 -7.24 13.00
CA ILE A 146 5.90 -6.25 12.77
C ILE A 146 6.88 -6.79 11.71
N ASP A 147 7.13 -6.02 10.66
CA ASP A 147 8.16 -6.34 9.68
C ASP A 147 9.56 -6.33 10.33
N PRO A 148 10.40 -7.37 10.14
CA PRO A 148 11.73 -7.43 10.75
C PRO A 148 12.66 -6.28 10.35
N GLY A 149 12.56 -5.77 9.12
CA GLY A 149 13.32 -4.60 8.68
C GLY A 149 12.88 -3.33 9.40
N THR A 150 11.57 -3.10 9.52
CA THR A 150 10.98 -2.03 10.34
C THR A 150 11.43 -2.13 11.80
N ALA A 151 11.38 -3.32 12.41
CA ALA A 151 11.85 -3.54 13.78
C ALA A 151 13.35 -3.23 13.93
N LEU A 152 14.17 -3.68 12.98
CA LEU A 152 15.61 -3.43 13.00
C LEU A 152 15.91 -1.93 12.91
N LEU A 153 15.22 -1.21 12.02
CA LEU A 153 15.36 0.24 11.91
C LEU A 153 14.99 0.93 13.23
N ALA A 154 13.83 0.60 13.79
CA ALA A 154 13.36 1.15 15.05
C ALA A 154 14.35 0.97 16.20
N GLN A 155 15.07 -0.16 16.27
CA GLN A 155 16.10 -0.42 17.28
C GLN A 155 17.35 0.45 17.14
N HIS A 156 17.64 0.95 15.93
CA HIS A 156 18.84 1.73 15.63
C HIS A 156 18.59 3.24 15.50
N LEU A 157 17.32 3.67 15.50
CA LEU A 157 16.98 5.08 15.42
C LEU A 157 17.49 5.83 16.66
N PRO A 158 18.29 6.90 16.49
CA PRO A 158 18.59 7.80 17.59
C PRO A 158 17.35 8.66 17.90
N PRO A 159 17.32 9.36 19.06
CA PRO A 159 16.36 10.42 19.27
C PRO A 159 16.45 11.46 18.14
N LEU A 160 15.39 11.58 17.35
CA LEU A 160 15.28 12.55 16.25
C LEU A 160 14.76 13.89 16.76
N LYS A 161 14.98 14.96 16.00
CA LYS A 161 14.57 16.33 16.36
C LYS A 161 14.11 17.13 15.15
N GLY A 162 13.23 18.11 15.37
CA GLY A 162 12.70 18.99 14.33
C GLY A 162 11.53 18.37 13.56
N ALA A 163 11.29 18.83 12.34
CA ALA A 163 10.20 18.36 11.50
C ALA A 163 10.66 17.22 10.59
N GLY A 164 9.93 16.12 10.53
CA GLY A 164 10.30 14.98 9.69
C GLY A 164 9.15 14.26 9.03
N ALA A 165 9.48 13.20 8.29
CA ALA A 165 8.51 12.34 7.63
C ALA A 165 8.84 10.84 7.77
N ASP A 166 7.80 10.02 7.75
CA ASP A 166 7.84 8.57 7.58
C ASP A 166 7.30 8.24 6.17
N LEU A 167 8.20 7.86 5.26
CA LEU A 167 7.86 7.59 3.86
C LEU A 167 7.55 6.11 3.66
N GLY A 168 6.30 5.81 3.26
CA GLY A 168 5.78 4.44 3.24
C GLY A 168 5.45 3.98 4.67
N CYS A 169 4.69 4.80 5.40
CA CYS A 169 4.52 4.64 6.84
C CYS A 169 3.76 3.37 7.27
N GLY A 170 3.08 2.69 6.35
CA GLY A 170 2.27 1.52 6.66
C GLY A 170 1.20 1.86 7.70
N PHE A 171 1.01 0.99 8.69
CA PHE A 171 0.12 1.26 9.82
C PHE A 171 0.74 2.14 10.93
N GLY A 172 1.89 2.79 10.67
CA GLY A 172 2.50 3.78 11.57
C GLY A 172 3.51 3.22 12.58
N ALA A 173 4.06 2.02 12.37
CA ALA A 173 4.95 1.36 13.33
C ALA A 173 6.19 2.21 13.68
N LEU A 174 6.91 2.74 12.69
CA LEU A 174 8.11 3.57 12.92
C LEU A 174 7.76 4.88 13.63
N ALA A 175 6.63 5.50 13.26
CA ALA A 175 6.18 6.73 13.88
C ALA A 175 6.00 6.62 15.40
N THR A 176 5.50 5.48 15.90
CA THR A 176 5.37 5.26 17.36
C THR A 176 6.71 5.30 18.11
N VAL A 177 7.81 5.01 17.42
CA VAL A 177 9.17 5.07 17.98
C VAL A 177 9.77 6.45 17.81
N VAL A 178 9.64 7.04 16.62
CA VAL A 178 10.13 8.40 16.31
C VAL A 178 9.54 9.43 17.29
N LEU A 179 8.23 9.37 17.53
CA LEU A 179 7.52 10.31 18.38
C LEU A 179 7.83 10.16 19.88
N ARG A 180 8.57 9.13 20.30
CA ARG A 180 9.08 9.06 21.69
C ARG A 180 10.06 10.17 22.00
N SER A 181 10.72 10.73 20.98
CA SER A 181 11.58 11.91 21.18
C SER A 181 10.73 13.16 21.38
N PRO A 182 10.87 13.88 22.51
CA PRO A 182 10.13 15.12 22.76
C PRO A 182 10.62 16.28 21.89
N THR A 183 11.76 16.11 21.21
CA THR A 183 12.35 17.15 20.35
C THR A 183 11.91 17.04 18.89
N VAL A 184 11.13 16.02 18.54
CA VAL A 184 10.38 15.99 17.27
C VAL A 184 9.29 17.05 17.35
N ALA A 185 9.33 18.01 16.43
CA ALA A 185 8.38 19.10 16.34
C ALA A 185 7.12 18.71 15.56
N ALA A 186 7.28 17.93 14.47
CA ALA A 186 6.21 17.43 13.64
C ALA A 186 6.65 16.15 12.91
N LEU A 187 5.72 15.23 12.65
CA LEU A 187 5.97 14.03 11.86
C LEU A 187 4.86 13.82 10.82
N ARG A 188 5.23 13.84 9.54
CA ARG A 188 4.33 13.53 8.43
C ARG A 188 4.40 12.04 8.11
N LEU A 189 3.30 11.32 8.24
CA LEU A 189 3.17 9.93 7.84
C LEU A 189 2.57 9.88 6.43
N ILE A 190 3.31 9.33 5.48
CA ILE A 190 2.92 9.36 4.06
C ILE A 190 2.90 7.94 3.52
N ASP A 191 1.78 7.54 2.91
CA ASP A 191 1.67 6.25 2.24
C ASP A 191 0.80 6.33 0.98
N LEU A 192 1.11 5.47 0.01
CA LEU A 192 0.33 5.33 -1.22
C LEU A 192 -0.99 4.60 -0.97
N ASP A 193 -1.05 3.75 0.04
CA ASP A 193 -2.23 2.99 0.40
C ASP A 193 -3.12 3.74 1.40
N ARG A 194 -4.32 4.15 0.96
CA ARG A 194 -5.34 4.78 1.81
C ARG A 194 -5.62 3.96 3.09
N ARG A 195 -5.58 2.63 3.00
CA ARG A 195 -5.84 1.75 4.14
C ARG A 195 -4.73 1.85 5.17
N ALA A 196 -3.47 1.88 4.72
CA ALA A 196 -2.31 2.07 5.59
C ALA A 196 -2.42 3.38 6.36
N VAL A 197 -2.71 4.48 5.65
CA VAL A 197 -2.95 5.80 6.24
C VAL A 197 -4.07 5.78 7.29
N ALA A 198 -5.21 5.15 6.97
CA ALA A 198 -6.33 5.03 7.91
C ALA A 198 -5.96 4.22 9.17
N MET A 199 -5.09 3.21 9.05
CA MET A 199 -4.60 2.42 10.18
C MET A 199 -3.58 3.22 11.01
N ALA A 200 -2.67 3.93 10.36
CA ALA A 200 -1.73 4.83 11.03
C ALA A 200 -2.46 5.90 11.85
N GLN A 201 -3.56 6.47 11.34
CA GLN A 201 -4.40 7.42 12.07
C GLN A 201 -5.00 6.85 13.35
N LYS A 202 -5.31 5.54 13.37
CA LYS A 202 -5.83 4.85 14.57
C LYS A 202 -4.72 4.54 15.57
N ASN A 203 -3.52 4.23 15.10
CA ASN A 203 -2.40 3.79 15.92
C ASN A 203 -1.54 4.92 16.48
N VAL A 204 -1.49 6.05 15.78
CA VAL A 204 -0.65 7.20 16.13
C VAL A 204 -1.55 8.38 16.51
N THR A 205 -1.80 8.53 17.80
CA THR A 205 -2.68 9.57 18.34
C THR A 205 -1.94 10.83 18.81
N ASP A 206 -0.62 10.90 18.57
CA ASP A 206 0.20 12.05 18.94
C ASP A 206 -0.18 13.28 18.10
N ALA A 207 -0.42 14.42 18.74
CA ALA A 207 -0.86 15.65 18.07
C ALA A 207 0.18 16.22 17.08
N ARG A 208 1.44 15.78 17.14
CA ARG A 208 2.50 16.17 16.20
C ARG A 208 2.44 15.39 14.89
N ALA A 209 1.62 14.34 14.81
CA ALA A 209 1.48 13.50 13.63
C ALA A 209 0.46 14.08 12.64
N THR A 210 0.82 14.10 11.37
CA THR A 210 -0.12 14.36 10.26
C THR A 210 -0.04 13.23 9.24
N PHE A 211 -1.08 13.05 8.44
CA PHE A 211 -1.26 11.86 7.60
C PHE A 211 -1.61 12.25 6.17
N ASP A 212 -0.81 11.80 5.21
CA ASP A 212 -0.99 12.10 3.79
C ASP A 212 -1.19 10.80 3.00
N TRP A 213 -2.35 10.66 2.35
CA TRP A 213 -2.55 9.64 1.30
C TRP A 213 -1.98 10.17 -0.03
N ALA A 214 -0.74 9.83 -0.31
CA ALA A 214 0.00 10.39 -1.43
C ALA A 214 1.06 9.44 -1.98
N ASP A 215 1.39 9.62 -3.25
CA ASP A 215 2.55 8.96 -3.85
C ASP A 215 3.81 9.75 -3.50
N VAL A 216 4.68 9.15 -2.68
CA VAL A 216 5.99 9.73 -2.30
C VAL A 216 6.78 10.17 -3.54
N ARG A 217 6.65 9.47 -4.66
CA ARG A 217 7.37 9.74 -5.92
C ARG A 217 6.98 11.06 -6.56
N THR A 218 5.85 11.65 -6.19
CA THR A 218 5.31 12.87 -6.80
C THR A 218 5.21 14.02 -5.81
N LEU A 219 5.75 13.90 -4.61
CA LEU A 219 5.75 14.98 -3.63
C LEU A 219 6.60 16.17 -4.11
N PRO A 220 6.20 17.41 -3.80
CA PRO A 220 7.05 18.57 -4.01
C PRO A 220 8.31 18.48 -3.13
N ALA A 221 9.49 18.54 -3.73
CA ALA A 221 10.78 18.54 -3.04
C ALA A 221 11.12 19.94 -2.51
N ASP A 222 10.45 20.35 -1.42
CA ASP A 222 10.57 21.69 -0.83
C ASP A 222 11.83 21.90 0.04
N GLY A 223 12.55 20.82 0.37
CA GLY A 223 13.77 20.87 1.17
C GLY A 223 13.55 21.36 2.61
N ALA A 224 12.38 21.10 3.19
CA ALA A 224 11.98 21.65 4.49
C ALA A 224 12.29 20.73 5.70
N LEU A 225 12.52 19.43 5.48
CA LEU A 225 12.56 18.45 6.58
C LEU A 225 13.95 18.32 7.24
N ASP A 226 13.96 18.17 8.57
CA ASP A 226 15.13 17.82 9.39
C ASP A 226 15.52 16.35 9.24
N PHE A 227 14.54 15.46 9.20
CA PHE A 227 14.79 14.02 9.12
C PHE A 227 13.72 13.29 8.33
N ILE A 228 14.08 12.12 7.81
CA ILE A 228 13.17 11.17 7.18
C ILE A 228 13.51 9.78 7.71
N VAL A 229 12.48 8.98 8.02
CA VAL A 229 12.61 7.54 8.24
C VAL A 229 11.87 6.80 7.12
N SER A 230 12.37 5.65 6.68
CA SER A 230 11.66 4.85 5.68
C SER A 230 12.07 3.39 5.69
N ASN A 231 11.08 2.51 5.57
CA ASN A 231 11.22 1.15 5.06
C ASN A 231 10.53 1.11 3.68
N PRO A 232 11.24 1.47 2.61
CA PRO A 232 10.63 1.68 1.30
C PRO A 232 10.10 0.36 0.72
N PRO A 233 9.01 0.42 -0.07
CA PRO A 233 8.52 -0.76 -0.77
C PRO A 233 9.57 -1.27 -1.76
N PHE A 234 9.79 -2.59 -1.75
CA PHE A 234 10.71 -3.28 -2.66
C PHE A 234 9.98 -4.10 -3.74
N HIS A 235 8.64 -4.13 -3.73
CA HIS A 235 7.82 -4.76 -4.76
C HIS A 235 6.76 -3.78 -5.30
N ASP A 236 6.72 -3.57 -6.62
CA ASP A 236 5.55 -2.97 -7.29
C ASP A 236 4.83 -4.07 -8.06
N GLY A 237 3.54 -4.28 -7.77
CA GLY A 237 2.73 -5.29 -8.43
C GLY A 237 3.31 -6.70 -8.40
N GLY A 238 4.14 -7.06 -7.40
CA GLY A 238 4.69 -8.40 -7.15
C GLY A 238 5.99 -8.76 -7.89
N SER A 239 6.68 -7.79 -8.50
CA SER A 239 8.06 -7.98 -8.98
C SER A 239 8.99 -7.07 -8.19
N GLU A 240 10.21 -7.52 -7.85
CA GLU A 240 11.21 -6.68 -7.18
C GLU A 240 11.53 -5.45 -8.05
N ASP A 241 11.12 -4.27 -7.63
CA ASP A 241 11.38 -3.02 -8.35
C ASP A 241 12.43 -2.20 -7.62
N LYS A 242 13.70 -2.47 -7.96
CA LYS A 242 14.85 -1.70 -7.48
C LYS A 242 14.71 -0.20 -7.77
N ARG A 243 14.04 0.17 -8.86
CA ARG A 243 13.83 1.58 -9.27
C ARG A 243 12.86 2.29 -8.34
N LEU A 244 11.92 1.57 -7.72
CA LEU A 244 10.99 2.15 -6.76
C LEU A 244 11.74 2.68 -5.53
N GLY A 245 12.56 1.84 -4.90
CA GLY A 245 13.38 2.27 -3.75
C GLY A 245 14.39 3.36 -4.11
N GLN A 246 14.99 3.30 -5.30
CA GLN A 246 15.88 4.36 -5.78
C GLN A 246 15.15 5.72 -5.91
N LYS A 247 13.92 5.72 -6.44
CA LYS A 247 13.08 6.93 -6.48
C LYS A 247 12.74 7.44 -5.08
N PHE A 248 12.47 6.54 -4.13
CA PHE A 248 12.24 6.92 -2.73
C PHE A 248 13.47 7.61 -2.14
N ILE A 249 14.68 7.10 -2.39
CA ILE A 249 15.94 7.69 -1.92
C ILE A 249 16.12 9.10 -2.49
N ARG A 250 15.93 9.29 -3.81
CA ARG A 250 16.00 10.62 -4.44
C ARG A 250 14.97 11.58 -3.89
N GLN A 251 13.74 11.11 -3.67
CA GLN A 251 12.69 11.94 -3.10
C GLN A 251 12.97 12.34 -1.66
N ALA A 252 13.47 11.41 -0.83
CA ALA A 252 13.90 11.72 0.51
C ALA A 252 15.01 12.79 0.52
N ALA A 253 16.00 12.65 -0.36
CA ALA A 253 17.03 13.68 -0.54
C ALA A 253 16.42 15.02 -0.95
N GLY A 254 15.45 15.05 -1.87
CA GLY A 254 14.75 16.27 -2.29
C GLY A 254 14.01 16.99 -1.15
N LEU A 255 13.32 16.24 -0.30
CA LEU A 255 12.50 16.75 0.81
C LEU A 255 13.31 17.23 2.03
N LEU A 256 14.53 16.73 2.21
CA LEU A 256 15.40 17.13 3.32
C LEU A 256 16.01 18.51 3.10
N LYS A 257 16.20 19.27 4.17
CA LYS A 257 17.04 20.49 4.13
C LYS A 257 18.52 20.12 4.11
N LYS A 258 19.39 21.10 3.84
CA LYS A 258 20.85 20.91 3.98
C LYS A 258 21.20 20.47 5.41
N GLY A 259 21.93 19.38 5.55
CA GLY A 259 22.26 18.76 6.83
C GLY A 259 21.16 17.88 7.41
N GLY A 260 20.01 17.76 6.75
CA GLY A 260 18.95 16.82 7.13
C GLY A 260 19.36 15.37 6.89
N VAL A 261 18.72 14.45 7.61
CA VAL A 261 19.14 13.04 7.67
C VAL A 261 18.04 12.07 7.24
N LEU A 262 18.39 11.14 6.36
CA LEU A 262 17.58 9.96 6.03
C LEU A 262 18.06 8.77 6.87
N TRP A 263 17.12 8.09 7.50
CA TRP A 263 17.28 6.77 8.10
C TRP A 263 16.48 5.74 7.30
N LEU A 264 17.19 4.78 6.71
CA LEU A 264 16.63 3.85 5.75
C LEU A 264 16.97 2.42 6.14
N VAL A 265 15.99 1.51 6.07
CA VAL A 265 16.24 0.07 6.03
C VAL A 265 16.04 -0.47 4.62
N ALA A 266 16.87 -1.43 4.21
CA ALA A 266 16.72 -2.12 2.94
C ALA A 266 17.10 -3.60 3.07
N ASN A 267 16.49 -4.47 2.25
CA ASN A 267 16.98 -5.84 2.11
C ASN A 267 18.44 -5.84 1.62
N ARG A 268 19.26 -6.75 2.14
CA ARG A 268 20.72 -6.80 1.90
C ARG A 268 21.09 -6.84 0.42
N HIS A 269 20.33 -7.56 -0.40
CA HIS A 269 20.62 -7.74 -1.83
C HIS A 269 20.23 -6.54 -2.70
N LEU A 270 19.52 -5.55 -2.15
CA LEU A 270 19.14 -4.35 -2.89
C LEU A 270 20.33 -3.39 -3.01
N PRO A 271 20.65 -2.91 -4.24
CA PRO A 271 21.84 -2.10 -4.51
C PRO A 271 21.53 -0.61 -4.31
N TYR A 272 21.23 -0.20 -3.09
CA TYR A 272 20.87 1.20 -2.78
C TYR A 272 22.08 2.10 -2.49
N GLU A 273 23.25 1.54 -2.25
CA GLU A 273 24.46 2.28 -1.92
C GLU A 273 24.87 3.28 -3.01
N ALA A 274 24.77 2.89 -4.28
CA ALA A 274 25.10 3.78 -5.40
C ALA A 274 24.17 5.01 -5.41
N GLU A 275 22.86 4.77 -5.25
CA GLU A 275 21.85 5.83 -5.23
C GLU A 275 21.98 6.72 -3.99
N LEU A 276 22.26 6.13 -2.82
CA LEU A 276 22.51 6.88 -1.59
C LEU A 276 23.74 7.78 -1.73
N ASN A 277 24.85 7.27 -2.28
CA ASN A 277 26.08 8.04 -2.46
C ASN A 277 25.95 9.14 -3.52
N GLU A 278 25.07 8.97 -4.51
CA GLU A 278 24.75 10.01 -5.49
C GLU A 278 23.88 11.11 -4.88
N ALA A 279 22.87 10.73 -4.08
CA ALA A 279 21.87 11.66 -3.57
C ALA A 279 22.28 12.39 -2.26
N PHE A 280 23.24 11.86 -1.50
CA PHE A 280 23.61 12.36 -0.17
C PHE A 280 25.11 12.65 -0.07
N LYS A 281 25.47 13.70 0.69
CA LYS A 281 26.86 14.09 0.92
C LYS A 281 27.63 13.06 1.75
N ARG A 282 26.97 12.38 2.68
CA ARG A 282 27.58 11.36 3.53
C ARG A 282 26.60 10.22 3.76
N VAL A 283 27.03 8.98 3.51
CA VAL A 283 26.26 7.77 3.79
C VAL A 283 27.05 6.91 4.77
N ARG A 284 26.42 6.49 5.86
CA ARG A 284 26.99 5.63 6.88
C ARG A 284 26.14 4.35 6.99
N PRO A 285 26.70 3.16 6.71
CA PRO A 285 26.05 1.91 7.11
C PRO A 285 26.07 1.82 8.65
N VAL A 286 24.90 1.61 9.25
CA VAL A 286 24.72 1.54 10.70
C VAL A 286 24.62 0.09 11.18
N ALA A 287 23.95 -0.77 10.41
CA ALA A 287 23.85 -2.19 10.70
C ALA A 287 23.73 -3.00 9.40
N ASP A 288 24.21 -4.24 9.42
CA ASP A 288 23.98 -5.25 8.39
C ASP A 288 23.76 -6.60 9.08
N THR A 289 22.49 -6.94 9.34
CA THR A 289 22.11 -8.14 10.09
C THR A 289 20.72 -8.60 9.71
N GLY A 290 20.43 -9.89 9.93
CA GLY A 290 19.10 -10.45 9.68
C GLY A 290 18.62 -10.36 8.22
N GLY A 291 19.53 -10.17 7.26
CA GLY A 291 19.19 -9.97 5.85
C GLY A 291 18.83 -8.52 5.48
N TYR A 292 19.02 -7.56 6.40
CA TYR A 292 18.73 -6.14 6.19
C TYR A 292 19.96 -5.28 6.44
N LYS A 293 20.02 -4.13 5.76
CA LYS A 293 21.00 -3.07 5.97
C LYS A 293 20.29 -1.81 6.46
N ILE A 294 20.88 -1.13 7.44
CA ILE A 294 20.45 0.19 7.92
C ILE A 294 21.44 1.24 7.47
N PHE A 295 20.93 2.33 6.90
CA PHE A 295 21.73 3.46 6.47
C PHE A 295 21.29 4.75 7.17
N GLU A 296 22.27 5.54 7.59
CA GLU A 296 22.11 6.97 7.87
C GLU A 296 22.73 7.75 6.71
N ALA A 297 21.97 8.63 6.07
CA ALA A 297 22.45 9.46 4.96
C ALA A 297 22.16 10.94 5.20
N VAL A 298 23.17 11.81 5.09
CA VAL A 298 23.09 13.25 5.36
C VAL A 298 23.18 14.05 4.06
N LYS A 299 22.21 14.93 3.83
CA LYS A 299 22.15 15.83 2.66
C LYS A 299 23.17 16.96 2.76
#